data_AF-A0A5B7IS98-F1
#
_entry.id   AF-A0A5B7IS98-F1
#
_cell.length_a   1.000
_cell.length_b   1.000
_cell.length_c   1.000
_cell.angle_alpha   90.00
_cell.angle_beta   90.00
_cell.angle_gamma   90.00
#
_symmetry.space_group_name_H-M   'P 1'
#
loop_
_entity.id
_entity.type
_entity.pdbx_description
1 polymer ?
#
loop_
_entity_poly.entity_id
_entity_poly.type
_entity_poly.pdbx_seq_one_letter_code
_entity_poly.pdbx_strand_id
1 'polypeptide(L)'
;MTNSRLFIDRLASGSLFHRFMTFFTPLTKREMTDNCLVSVCHFGDELYAMTETNVMRRIDPETLETTTLDDYLVAVNTATAHPHIDPDGTVYNMASSFASKEGPQYCIAKFPPPAMVNGKKKSSLEQASVVTKIPCQNKMFPSYYHSFGITDNYFIFVEQPFLLNLKKFLVSMLLGKSFLSAMEWHGKHKVRSYITTSSMTTFIYVFHLHH
;
A
#
# COMPACT_ATOMS: atom_id res chain seq x y z
N MET A 1 5.65 -18.58 18.30
CA MET A 1 4.63 -17.64 18.76
C MET A 1 5.29 -16.35 19.20
N THR A 2 4.71 -15.22 18.78
CA THR A 2 4.84 -13.84 19.32
C THR A 2 6.23 -13.18 19.33
N ASN A 3 6.57 -12.52 18.22
CA ASN A 3 7.40 -11.30 18.24
C ASN A 3 6.74 -10.09 17.54
N SER A 4 5.51 -10.23 17.03
CA SER A 4 4.72 -9.13 16.43
C SER A 4 3.86 -8.36 17.45
N ARG A 5 3.89 -8.73 18.74
CA ARG A 5 3.00 -8.15 19.78
C ARG A 5 3.59 -6.98 20.57
N LEU A 6 4.86 -6.62 20.36
CA LEU A 6 5.54 -5.61 21.21
C LEU A 6 5.58 -4.19 20.62
N PHE A 7 4.99 -3.93 19.46
CA PHE A 7 5.01 -2.59 18.86
C PHE A 7 3.84 -1.68 19.25
N ILE A 8 2.87 -2.18 20.03
CA ILE A 8 1.61 -1.45 20.33
C ILE A 8 1.52 -0.89 21.76
N ASP A 9 2.25 -1.43 22.75
CA ASP A 9 1.85 -1.23 24.17
C ASP A 9 2.57 -0.16 24.99
N ARG A 10 3.30 0.78 24.39
CA ARG A 10 3.67 2.01 25.12
C ARG A 10 3.62 3.20 24.17
N LEU A 11 2.82 4.21 24.52
CA LEU A 11 3.25 5.62 24.72
C LEU A 11 2.10 6.65 24.59
N ALA A 12 2.27 7.73 25.35
CA ALA A 12 1.53 9.00 25.48
C ALA A 12 0.43 9.33 24.44
N SER A 13 -0.80 9.32 24.93
CA SER A 13 -2.02 9.89 24.35
C SER A 13 -1.99 11.42 24.27
N GLY A 14 -2.41 12.03 23.15
CA GLY A 14 -2.70 13.48 23.18
C GLY A 14 -3.21 14.18 21.92
N SER A 15 -2.87 13.74 20.70
CA SER A 15 -3.27 14.48 19.48
C SER A 15 -4.61 13.99 18.90
N LEU A 16 -5.50 14.92 18.50
CA LEU A 16 -6.73 14.64 17.74
C LEU A 16 -6.45 13.82 16.48
N PHE A 17 -5.32 14.07 15.83
CA PHE A 17 -4.87 13.31 14.67
C PHE A 17 -4.55 11.87 15.05
N HIS A 18 -3.82 11.64 16.15
CA HIS A 18 -3.51 10.28 16.60
C HIS A 18 -4.78 9.49 16.94
N ARG A 19 -5.75 10.12 17.62
CA ARG A 19 -7.06 9.50 17.91
C ARG A 19 -7.83 9.17 16.63
N PHE A 20 -7.77 10.04 15.61
CA PHE A 20 -8.34 9.77 14.29
C PHE A 20 -7.67 8.56 13.62
N MET A 21 -6.34 8.47 13.68
CA MET A 21 -5.56 7.38 13.07
C MET A 21 -5.79 6.02 13.74
N THR A 22 -6.12 5.98 15.03
CA THR A 22 -6.51 4.73 15.71
C THR A 22 -7.74 4.07 15.07
N PHE A 23 -8.65 4.85 14.46
CA PHE A 23 -9.78 4.29 13.70
C PHE A 23 -9.35 3.60 12.38
N PHE A 24 -8.14 3.84 11.90
CA PHE A 24 -7.59 3.19 10.71
C PHE A 24 -6.83 1.90 11.04
N THR A 25 -6.52 1.65 12.32
CA THR A 25 -5.85 0.42 12.77
C THR A 25 -6.72 -0.84 12.57
N PRO A 26 -8.05 -0.82 12.80
CA PRO A 26 -8.93 -1.94 12.41
C PRO A 26 -8.96 -2.19 10.90
N LEU A 27 -8.68 -1.18 10.07
CA LEU A 27 -8.72 -1.32 8.61
C LEU A 27 -7.56 -2.15 8.05
N THR A 28 -6.53 -2.40 8.85
CA THR A 28 -5.51 -3.39 8.50
C THR A 28 -5.98 -4.82 8.77
N LYS A 29 -7.16 -5.01 9.38
CA LYS A 29 -7.77 -6.30 9.70
C LYS A 29 -9.11 -6.47 8.97
N ARG A 30 -9.05 -6.99 7.74
CA ARG A 30 -10.10 -7.79 7.07
C ARG A 30 -11.52 -7.21 6.95
N GLU A 31 -11.72 -5.89 7.00
CA GLU A 31 -13.02 -5.25 6.68
C GLU A 31 -13.12 -4.73 5.24
N MET A 32 -12.03 -4.84 4.46
CA MET A 32 -12.02 -4.50 3.04
C MET A 32 -12.41 -5.69 2.17
N THR A 33 -12.95 -5.42 0.98
CA THR A 33 -13.32 -6.47 0.02
C THR A 33 -12.12 -7.34 -0.37
N ASP A 34 -12.36 -8.64 -0.52
CA ASP A 34 -11.41 -9.64 -1.02
C ASP A 34 -11.71 -10.04 -2.48
N ASN A 35 -12.55 -9.27 -3.19
CA ASN A 35 -12.85 -9.47 -4.59
C ASN A 35 -11.63 -9.09 -5.45
N CYS A 36 -10.75 -10.06 -5.68
CA CYS A 36 -9.47 -9.93 -6.36
C CYS A 36 -9.62 -10.02 -7.90
N LEU A 37 -10.37 -9.08 -8.49
CA LEU A 37 -10.76 -9.13 -9.91
C LEU A 37 -9.90 -8.32 -10.89
N VAL A 38 -8.81 -7.70 -10.43
CA VAL A 38 -8.10 -6.67 -11.24
C VAL A 38 -6.93 -7.27 -12.02
N SER A 39 -6.07 -8.05 -11.37
CA SER A 39 -4.87 -8.61 -12.01
C SER A 39 -4.42 -9.90 -11.34
N VAL A 40 -3.41 -10.55 -11.93
CA VAL A 40 -2.67 -11.67 -11.33
C VAL A 40 -1.17 -11.39 -11.38
N CYS A 41 -0.43 -11.77 -10.35
CA CYS A 41 1.02 -11.59 -10.27
C CYS A 41 1.69 -12.71 -9.48
N HIS A 42 2.86 -13.14 -9.95
CA HIS A 42 3.72 -14.04 -9.19
C HIS A 42 4.49 -13.27 -8.11
N PHE A 43 4.55 -13.85 -6.92
CA PHE A 43 5.44 -13.45 -5.83
C PHE A 43 6.32 -14.66 -5.50
N GLY A 44 7.43 -14.82 -6.23
CA GLY A 44 8.22 -16.03 -6.19
C GLY A 44 7.51 -17.20 -6.88
N ASP A 45 7.40 -18.33 -6.18
CA ASP A 45 6.72 -19.55 -6.64
C ASP A 45 5.19 -19.51 -6.48
N GLU A 46 4.63 -18.42 -5.92
CA GLU A 46 3.22 -18.31 -5.57
C GLU A 46 2.50 -17.33 -6.50
N LEU A 47 1.34 -17.71 -7.05
CA LEU A 47 0.51 -16.85 -7.91
C LEU A 47 -0.65 -16.26 -7.10
N TYR A 48 -0.85 -14.95 -7.27
CA TYR A 48 -1.87 -14.19 -6.55
C TYR A 48 -2.79 -13.44 -7.50
N ALA A 49 -4.09 -13.56 -7.29
CA ALA A 49 -5.08 -12.63 -7.80
C ALA A 49 -5.17 -11.40 -6.89
N MET A 50 -5.30 -10.21 -7.48
CA MET A 50 -5.17 -8.93 -6.79
C MET A 50 -6.36 -8.00 -7.06
N THR A 51 -6.61 -7.14 -6.07
CA THR A 51 -7.40 -5.91 -6.18
C THR A 51 -6.61 -4.79 -5.48
N GLU A 52 -7.23 -3.66 -5.19
CA GLU A 52 -6.54 -2.48 -4.62
C GLU A 52 -6.66 -2.36 -3.09
N THR A 53 -6.90 -3.49 -2.41
CA THR A 53 -7.00 -3.56 -0.95
C THR A 53 -5.69 -4.08 -0.34
N ASN A 54 -5.70 -4.37 0.96
CA ASN A 54 -4.54 -4.95 1.66
C ASN A 54 -4.48 -6.48 1.60
N VAL A 55 -5.37 -7.14 0.84
CA VAL A 55 -5.44 -8.60 0.72
C VAL A 55 -5.24 -9.06 -0.71
N MET A 56 -4.64 -10.23 -0.87
CA MET A 56 -4.50 -10.93 -2.14
C MET A 56 -4.96 -12.36 -1.99
N ARG A 57 -5.49 -12.93 -3.08
CA ARG A 57 -5.98 -14.31 -3.08
C ARG A 57 -5.00 -15.20 -3.82
N ARG A 58 -4.40 -16.15 -3.11
CA ARG A 58 -3.53 -17.15 -3.73
C ARG A 58 -4.37 -18.07 -4.60
N ILE A 59 -3.87 -18.32 -5.81
CA ILE A 59 -4.50 -19.18 -6.80
C ILE A 59 -3.49 -20.24 -7.25
N ASP A 60 -3.98 -21.45 -7.49
CA ASP A 60 -3.21 -22.50 -8.16
C ASP A 60 -3.19 -22.19 -9.68
N PRO A 61 -2.00 -22.05 -10.31
CA PRO A 61 -1.90 -21.70 -11.72
C PRO A 61 -2.37 -22.81 -12.67
N GLU A 62 -2.42 -24.07 -12.23
CA GLU A 62 -2.82 -25.22 -13.05
C GLU A 62 -4.32 -25.49 -12.93
N THR A 63 -4.86 -25.43 -11.71
CA THR A 63 -6.28 -25.77 -11.45
C THR A 63 -7.20 -24.57 -11.36
N LEU A 64 -6.66 -23.37 -11.18
CA LEU A 64 -7.37 -22.12 -10.88
C LEU A 64 -8.14 -22.14 -9.54
N GLU A 65 -7.89 -23.14 -8.69
CA GLU A 65 -8.48 -23.19 -7.35
C GLU A 65 -7.86 -22.13 -6.43
N THR A 66 -8.68 -21.56 -5.54
CA THR A 66 -8.23 -20.56 -4.57
C THR A 66 -7.81 -21.21 -3.26
N THR A 67 -6.67 -20.83 -2.70
CA THR A 67 -6.15 -21.47 -1.48
C THR A 67 -6.28 -20.59 -0.23
N THR A 68 -5.61 -19.44 -0.22
CA THR A 68 -5.46 -18.58 0.96
C THR A 68 -5.78 -17.13 0.61
N LEU A 69 -6.26 -16.40 1.61
CA LEU A 69 -6.39 -14.94 1.56
C LEU A 69 -5.30 -14.35 2.44
N ASP A 70 -4.24 -13.87 1.79
CA ASP A 70 -3.01 -13.41 2.43
C ASP A 70 -2.97 -11.88 2.45
N ASP A 71 -2.45 -11.33 3.56
CA ASP A 71 -2.28 -9.89 3.72
C ASP A 71 -1.00 -9.41 3.01
N TYR A 72 -1.08 -8.28 2.33
CA TYR A 72 0.04 -7.66 1.60
C TYR A 72 1.20 -7.34 2.54
N LEU A 73 0.91 -6.50 3.55
CA LEU A 73 1.78 -6.10 4.64
C LEU A 73 0.87 -5.60 5.78
N VAL A 74 1.15 -6.00 7.03
CA VAL A 74 0.32 -5.63 8.20
C VAL A 74 0.18 -4.10 8.40
N ALA A 75 1.15 -3.31 7.91
CA ALA A 75 1.16 -1.85 8.05
C ALA A 75 0.54 -1.09 6.87
N VAL A 76 0.04 -1.80 5.84
CA VAL A 76 -0.51 -1.22 4.60
C VAL A 76 -2.03 -1.35 4.60
N ASN A 77 -2.72 -0.30 4.15
CA ASN A 77 -4.17 -0.25 4.02
C ASN A 77 -4.64 -0.52 2.58
N THR A 78 -3.88 -0.07 1.58
CA THR A 78 -4.16 -0.29 0.15
C THR A 78 -2.85 -0.55 -0.58
N ALA A 79 -2.85 -1.42 -1.57
CA ALA A 79 -1.74 -1.61 -2.49
C ALA A 79 -2.28 -1.63 -3.92
N THR A 80 -1.48 -1.27 -4.92
CA THR A 80 -1.96 -1.34 -6.31
C THR A 80 -2.08 -2.79 -6.78
N ALA A 81 -2.91 -3.03 -7.79
CA ALA A 81 -2.94 -4.29 -8.51
C ALA A 81 -1.88 -4.36 -9.64
N HIS A 82 -0.93 -3.41 -9.69
CA HIS A 82 0.06 -3.27 -10.76
C HIS A 82 1.49 -3.28 -10.20
N PRO A 83 1.92 -4.40 -9.59
CA PRO A 83 3.30 -4.55 -9.17
C PRO A 83 4.24 -4.59 -10.38
N HIS A 84 5.48 -4.16 -10.17
CA HIS A 84 6.58 -4.34 -11.11
C HIS A 84 7.47 -5.50 -10.68
N ILE A 85 7.99 -6.25 -11.65
CA ILE A 85 8.85 -7.41 -11.42
C ILE A 85 10.21 -7.15 -12.06
N ASP A 86 11.26 -7.17 -11.25
CA ASP A 86 12.65 -7.09 -11.71
C ASP A 86 13.10 -8.43 -12.35
N PRO A 87 14.14 -8.41 -13.20
CA PRO A 87 14.67 -9.63 -13.83
C PRO A 87 15.12 -10.72 -12.85
N ASP A 88 15.48 -10.36 -11.62
CA ASP A 88 15.87 -11.30 -10.56
C ASP A 88 14.66 -11.95 -9.85
N GLY A 89 13.44 -11.56 -10.22
CA GLY A 89 12.18 -12.03 -9.62
C GLY A 89 11.74 -11.22 -8.39
N THR A 90 12.46 -10.15 -8.04
CA THR A 90 12.01 -9.21 -7.00
C THR A 90 10.76 -8.48 -7.47
N VAL A 91 9.73 -8.46 -6.63
CA VAL A 91 8.51 -7.70 -6.91
C VAL A 91 8.50 -6.40 -6.11
N TYR A 92 8.18 -5.30 -6.76
CA TYR A 92 7.93 -4.00 -6.13
C TYR A 92 6.47 -3.60 -6.32
N ASN A 93 5.89 -2.99 -5.30
CA ASN A 93 4.57 -2.40 -5.43
C ASN A 93 4.42 -1.14 -4.59
N MET A 94 3.50 -0.28 -5.01
CA MET A 94 3.15 0.92 -4.27
C MET A 94 1.92 0.68 -3.39
N ALA A 95 1.98 1.22 -2.18
CA ALA A 95 1.01 1.00 -1.13
C ALA A 95 0.76 2.26 -0.30
N SER A 96 -0.43 2.39 0.30
CA SER A 96 -0.75 3.48 1.23
C SER A 96 -0.88 2.95 2.65
N SER A 97 -0.29 3.68 3.61
CA SER A 97 -0.51 3.48 5.04
C SER A 97 -1.22 4.70 5.61
N PHE A 98 -2.44 4.52 6.07
CA PHE A 98 -3.29 5.54 6.69
C PHE A 98 -3.27 5.50 8.21
N ALA A 99 -2.54 4.59 8.84
CA ALA A 99 -2.48 4.43 10.31
C ALA A 99 -1.07 4.71 10.90
N SER A 100 -0.16 5.28 10.11
CA SER A 100 1.22 5.50 10.55
C SER A 100 1.36 6.61 11.61
N LYS A 101 2.44 6.57 12.41
CA LYS A 101 2.77 7.62 13.40
C LYS A 101 3.00 8.99 12.76
N GLU A 102 3.58 9.03 11.55
CA GLU A 102 3.84 10.28 10.83
C GLU A 102 2.60 10.82 10.10
N GLY A 103 1.52 10.04 10.02
CA GLY A 103 0.33 10.31 9.23
C GLY A 103 0.26 9.51 7.93
N PRO A 104 -0.78 9.70 7.10
CA PRO A 104 -0.87 9.05 5.81
C PRO A 104 0.39 9.21 4.99
N GLN A 105 0.86 8.08 4.46
CA GLN A 105 2.07 7.99 3.66
C GLN A 105 1.89 6.95 2.57
N TYR A 106 2.55 7.18 1.45
CA TYR A 106 2.74 6.19 0.40
C TYR A 106 4.05 5.45 0.65
N CYS A 107 4.10 4.18 0.29
CA CYS A 107 5.21 3.28 0.54
C CYS A 107 5.51 2.49 -0.74
N ILE A 108 6.78 2.22 -1.00
CA ILE A 108 7.17 1.17 -1.93
C ILE A 108 7.52 -0.07 -1.11
N ALA A 109 6.74 -1.14 -1.32
CA ALA A 109 6.98 -2.45 -0.77
C ALA A 109 7.86 -3.26 -1.72
N LYS A 110 8.81 -4.01 -1.16
CA LYS A 110 9.71 -4.94 -1.85
C LYS A 110 9.44 -6.35 -1.37
N PHE A 111 9.33 -7.28 -2.30
CA PHE A 111 9.14 -8.71 -2.09
C PHE A 111 10.26 -9.46 -2.81
N PRO A 112 11.34 -9.82 -2.10
CA PRO A 112 12.44 -10.59 -2.69
C PRO A 112 11.97 -11.99 -3.13
N PRO A 113 12.69 -12.67 -4.04
CA PRO A 113 12.46 -14.08 -4.32
C PRO A 113 12.57 -14.96 -3.05
N PRO A 114 11.93 -16.15 -3.03
CA PRO A 114 12.04 -17.08 -1.92
C PRO A 114 13.51 -17.45 -1.66
N ALA A 115 13.93 -17.40 -0.40
CA ALA A 115 15.32 -17.63 -0.02
C ALA A 115 15.45 -18.38 1.31
N MET A 116 16.62 -18.99 1.53
CA MET A 116 16.98 -19.61 2.80
C MET A 116 17.48 -18.53 3.78
N VAL A 117 16.71 -18.25 4.82
CA VAL A 117 17.04 -17.28 5.87
C VAL A 117 17.13 -18.01 7.20
N ASN A 118 18.31 -18.01 7.83
CA ASN A 118 18.58 -18.72 9.09
C ASN A 118 18.18 -20.20 9.04
N GLY A 119 18.51 -20.88 7.93
CA GLY A 119 18.23 -22.32 7.74
C GLY A 119 16.77 -22.66 7.44
N LYS A 120 15.89 -21.67 7.19
CA LYS A 120 14.49 -21.90 6.81
C LYS A 120 14.18 -21.24 5.47
N LYS A 121 13.47 -21.94 4.57
CA LYS A 121 12.92 -21.35 3.35
C LYS A 121 11.85 -20.35 3.77
N LYS A 122 11.98 -19.11 3.32
CA LYS A 122 10.96 -18.06 3.48
C LYS A 122 10.35 -17.72 2.13
N SER A 123 9.04 -17.48 2.10
CA SER A 123 8.34 -17.00 0.91
C SER A 123 8.69 -15.54 0.61
N SER A 124 8.25 -15.03 -0.55
CA SER A 124 8.40 -13.61 -0.89
C SER A 124 7.63 -12.70 0.07
N LEU A 125 6.43 -13.11 0.50
CA LEU A 125 5.60 -12.34 1.44
C LEU A 125 6.22 -12.31 2.86
N GLU A 126 6.80 -13.41 3.34
CA GLU A 126 7.46 -13.45 4.64
C GLU A 126 8.72 -12.57 4.72
N GLN A 127 9.30 -12.23 3.56
CA GLN A 127 10.48 -11.38 3.42
C GLN A 127 10.13 -9.94 3.05
N ALA A 128 8.84 -9.61 2.94
CA ALA A 128 8.38 -8.33 2.46
C ALA A 128 8.85 -7.18 3.37
N SER A 129 9.25 -6.06 2.76
CA SER A 129 9.77 -4.89 3.46
C SER A 129 9.37 -3.59 2.76
N VAL A 130 9.38 -2.47 3.49
CA VAL A 130 9.19 -1.14 2.91
C VAL A 130 10.56 -0.52 2.62
N VAL A 131 10.84 -0.19 1.37
CA VAL A 131 12.14 0.35 0.94
C VAL A 131 12.16 1.87 0.82
N THR A 132 11.00 2.50 0.59
CA THR A 132 10.90 3.96 0.61
C THR A 132 9.49 4.40 1.02
N LYS A 133 9.40 5.63 1.52
CA LYS A 133 8.18 6.26 2.01
C LYS A 133 8.09 7.68 1.45
N ILE A 134 6.90 8.04 0.98
CA ILE A 134 6.59 9.36 0.43
C ILE A 134 5.47 9.96 1.30
N PRO A 135 5.68 11.12 1.93
CA PRO A 135 4.63 11.74 2.74
C PRO A 135 3.50 12.23 1.84
N CYS A 136 2.24 12.08 2.27
CA CYS A 136 1.12 12.68 1.56
C CYS A 136 1.19 14.22 1.66
N GLN A 137 0.95 14.93 0.55
CA GLN A 137 0.89 16.39 0.56
C GLN A 137 -0.19 16.90 1.52
N ASN A 138 -1.33 16.22 1.53
CA ASN A 138 -2.43 16.51 2.43
C ASN A 138 -2.81 15.26 3.22
N LYS A 139 -2.52 15.27 4.53
CA LYS A 139 -2.78 14.15 5.43
C LYS A 139 -4.28 13.80 5.57
N MET A 140 -5.20 14.66 5.15
CA MET A 140 -6.64 14.35 5.17
C MET A 140 -7.17 13.87 3.82
N PHE A 141 -6.38 14.07 2.76
CA PHE A 141 -6.76 13.85 1.36
C PHE A 141 -5.60 13.18 0.59
N PRO A 142 -5.18 11.95 0.94
CA PRO A 142 -4.24 11.19 0.12
C PRO A 142 -4.79 10.97 -1.29
N SER A 143 -3.92 11.01 -2.29
CA SER A 143 -4.24 10.73 -3.69
C SER A 143 -4.57 9.25 -3.88
N TYR A 144 -5.57 8.98 -4.70
CA TYR A 144 -5.70 7.69 -5.36
C TYR A 144 -4.66 7.55 -6.46
N TYR A 145 -4.17 6.35 -6.68
CA TYR A 145 -3.26 6.02 -7.77
C TYR A 145 -3.48 4.55 -8.13
N HIS A 146 -3.46 4.27 -9.43
CA HIS A 146 -3.68 2.92 -9.95
C HIS A 146 -2.37 2.17 -10.15
N SER A 147 -1.28 2.89 -10.42
CA SER A 147 0.04 2.33 -10.68
C SER A 147 1.14 3.35 -10.38
N PHE A 148 2.38 2.93 -10.53
CA PHE A 148 3.58 3.74 -10.36
C PHE A 148 4.62 3.35 -11.42
N GLY A 149 5.65 4.16 -11.59
CA GLY A 149 6.77 3.88 -12.48
C GLY A 149 7.99 3.33 -11.72
N ILE A 150 8.77 2.49 -12.37
CA ILE A 150 10.08 2.04 -11.90
C ILE A 150 11.08 2.12 -13.05
N THR A 151 12.33 2.38 -12.70
CA THR A 151 13.52 2.26 -13.55
C THR A 151 14.61 1.57 -12.73
N ASP A 152 15.73 1.22 -13.33
CA ASP A 152 16.86 0.59 -12.63
C ASP A 152 17.31 1.33 -11.35
N ASN A 153 17.08 2.65 -11.27
CA ASN A 153 17.57 3.49 -10.18
C ASN A 153 16.49 4.25 -9.41
N TYR A 154 15.26 4.34 -9.94
CA TYR A 154 14.23 5.23 -9.41
C TYR A 154 12.85 4.61 -9.40
N PHE A 155 12.10 4.91 -8.34
CA PHE A 155 10.65 4.79 -8.29
C PHE A 155 10.02 6.15 -8.60
N ILE A 156 8.97 6.14 -9.41
CA ILE A 156 8.28 7.34 -9.89
C ILE A 156 6.82 7.26 -9.45
N PHE A 157 6.38 8.20 -8.64
CA PHE A 157 4.99 8.30 -8.19
C PHE A 157 4.37 9.63 -8.61
N VAL A 158 3.12 9.60 -9.08
CA VAL A 158 2.34 10.79 -9.46
C VAL A 158 1.17 10.97 -8.49
N GLU A 159 1.28 11.95 -7.60
CA GLU A 159 0.18 12.36 -6.71
C GLU A 159 -0.76 13.29 -7.48
N GLN A 160 -1.95 12.79 -7.78
CA GLN A 160 -2.95 13.41 -8.66
C GLN A 160 -4.08 14.07 -7.86
N PRO A 161 -4.81 15.04 -8.44
CA PRO A 161 -5.93 15.73 -7.78
C PRO A 161 -7.20 14.88 -7.51
N PHE A 162 -7.13 13.56 -7.69
CA PHE A 162 -8.21 12.64 -7.33
C PHE A 162 -7.91 12.04 -5.94
N LEU A 163 -8.55 12.58 -4.92
CA LEU A 163 -8.16 12.44 -3.52
C LEU A 163 -9.20 11.65 -2.72
N LEU A 164 -8.74 10.82 -1.79
CA LEU A 164 -9.56 10.12 -0.82
C LEU A 164 -9.76 11.00 0.42
N ASN A 165 -10.99 11.44 0.68
CA ASN A 165 -11.32 12.14 1.91
C ASN A 165 -11.40 11.13 3.07
N LEU A 166 -10.39 11.08 3.93
CA LEU A 166 -10.29 10.07 4.99
C LEU A 166 -11.45 10.12 6.00
N LYS A 167 -12.03 11.30 6.24
CA LYS A 167 -13.22 11.40 7.13
C LYS A 167 -14.43 10.76 6.47
N LYS A 168 -14.68 11.10 5.20
CA LYS A 168 -15.76 10.49 4.43
C LYS A 168 -15.55 9.01 4.26
N PHE A 169 -14.31 8.55 4.14
CA PHE A 169 -13.98 7.13 4.03
C PHE A 169 -14.37 6.38 5.29
N LEU A 170 -13.95 6.87 6.47
CA LEU A 170 -14.33 6.26 7.75
C LEU A 170 -15.85 6.22 7.94
N VAL A 171 -16.54 7.34 7.67
CA VAL A 171 -18.02 7.39 7.76
C VAL A 171 -18.68 6.48 6.73
N SER A 172 -18.18 6.44 5.49
CA SER A 172 -18.72 5.59 4.43
C SER A 172 -18.61 4.13 4.80
N MET A 173 -17.49 3.72 5.38
CA MET A 173 -17.29 2.35 5.82
C MET A 173 -18.24 1.94 6.95
N LEU A 174 -18.41 2.78 7.97
CA LEU A 174 -19.38 2.54 9.05
C LEU A 174 -20.82 2.45 8.54
N LEU A 175 -21.12 3.12 7.43
CA LEU A 175 -22.43 3.12 6.77
C LEU A 175 -22.55 2.07 5.66
N GLY A 176 -21.54 1.22 5.44
CA GLY A 176 -21.53 0.22 4.36
C GLY A 176 -21.57 0.81 2.94
N LYS A 177 -21.12 2.04 2.76
CA LYS A 177 -21.05 2.72 1.45
C LYS A 177 -19.74 2.39 0.73
N SER A 178 -19.76 2.49 -0.59
CA SER A 178 -18.62 2.21 -1.48
C SER A 178 -17.41 3.10 -1.19
N PHE A 179 -16.19 2.60 -1.43
CA PHE A 179 -14.96 3.40 -1.41
C PHE A 179 -15.06 4.70 -2.23
N LEU A 180 -15.70 4.63 -3.39
CA LEU A 180 -15.88 5.76 -4.32
C LEU A 180 -16.64 6.94 -3.69
N SER A 181 -17.52 6.73 -2.71
CA SER A 181 -18.27 7.83 -2.07
C SER A 181 -17.39 8.74 -1.21
N ALA A 182 -16.16 8.31 -0.90
CA ALA A 182 -15.17 9.09 -0.21
C ALA A 182 -14.15 9.77 -1.14
N MET A 183 -14.23 9.52 -2.45
CA MET A 183 -13.33 10.10 -3.44
C MET A 183 -13.82 11.47 -3.89
N GLU A 184 -12.87 12.39 -4.11
CA GLU A 184 -13.14 13.77 -4.50
C GLU A 184 -12.14 14.23 -5.55
N TRP A 185 -12.62 14.94 -6.57
CA TRP A 185 -11.76 15.67 -7.50
C TRP A 185 -11.49 17.08 -6.99
N HIS A 186 -10.22 17.42 -6.78
CA HIS A 186 -9.79 18.73 -6.33
C HIS A 186 -9.05 19.44 -7.48
N GLY A 187 -9.78 20.01 -8.44
CA GLY A 187 -9.18 20.55 -9.68
C GLY A 187 -8.17 21.70 -9.50
N LYS A 188 -8.09 22.32 -8.32
CA LYS A 188 -7.05 23.32 -7.97
C LYS A 188 -5.80 22.68 -7.36
N HIS A 189 -5.86 21.41 -7.01
CA HIS A 189 -4.74 20.65 -6.46
C HIS A 189 -3.77 20.33 -7.59
N LYS A 190 -2.51 20.74 -7.43
CA LYS A 190 -1.48 20.54 -8.44
C LYS A 190 -1.02 19.07 -8.42
N VAL A 191 -0.81 18.50 -9.59
CA VAL A 191 -0.13 17.20 -9.72
C VAL A 191 1.30 17.34 -9.23
N ARG A 192 1.79 16.36 -8.46
CA ARG A 192 3.19 16.28 -8.03
C ARG A 192 3.79 14.96 -8.44
N SER A 193 5.01 15.01 -8.98
CA SER A 193 5.77 13.81 -9.30
C SER A 193 6.90 13.65 -8.28
N TYR A 194 6.98 12.45 -7.71
CA TYR A 194 8.00 12.06 -6.76
C TYR A 194 8.92 11.07 -7.45
N ILE A 195 10.23 11.35 -7.44
CA ILE A 195 11.27 10.46 -7.94
C ILE A 195 12.13 10.07 -6.75
N THR A 196 12.10 8.82 -6.34
CA THR A 196 12.77 8.36 -5.12
C THR A 196 13.65 7.15 -5.39
N THR A 197 14.72 7.03 -4.62
CA THR A 197 15.66 5.91 -4.66
C THR A 197 15.35 4.96 -3.50
N SER A 198 15.88 3.73 -3.56
CA SER A 198 15.81 2.79 -2.44
C SER A 198 16.60 3.25 -1.20
N SER A 199 17.49 4.24 -1.33
CA SER A 199 18.31 4.80 -0.25
C SER A 199 17.71 6.05 0.44
N MET A 200 16.37 6.15 0.48
CA MET A 200 15.60 7.25 1.11
C MET A 200 15.79 8.65 0.50
N THR A 201 16.62 8.82 -0.53
CA THR A 201 16.74 10.12 -1.21
C THR A 201 15.55 10.29 -2.15
N THR A 202 14.66 11.22 -1.81
CA THR A 202 13.47 11.58 -2.59
C THR A 202 13.68 12.94 -3.24
N PHE A 203 13.74 12.95 -4.56
CA PHE A 203 13.68 14.15 -5.38
C PHE A 203 12.22 14.46 -5.70
N ILE A 204 11.76 15.65 -5.32
CA ILE A 204 10.39 16.08 -5.58
C ILE A 204 10.42 16.98 -6.82
N TYR A 205 9.82 16.50 -7.90
CA TYR A 205 9.62 17.28 -9.12
C TYR A 205 8.16 17.71 -9.20
N VAL A 206 7.90 18.97 -8.89
CA VAL A 206 6.55 19.52 -9.01
C VAL A 206 6.38 20.03 -10.44
N PHE A 207 5.74 19.23 -11.29
CA PHE A 207 5.34 19.69 -12.61
C PHE A 207 4.08 20.55 -12.48
N HIS A 208 4.11 21.72 -13.12
CA HIS A 208 2.92 22.55 -13.31
C HIS A 208 2.37 22.25 -14.70
N LEU A 209 1.36 21.38 -14.76
CA LEU A 209 0.52 21.29 -15.95
C LEU A 209 -0.32 22.57 -15.98
N HIS A 210 0.13 23.56 -16.76
CA HIS A 210 -0.67 24.72 -17.10
C HIS A 210 -1.69 24.28 -18.15
N HIS A 211 -2.96 24.23 -17.76
CA HIS A 211 -4.09 24.25 -18.68
C HIS A 211 -4.59 25.67 -18.84
#